data_AF-A0AAU7B029-F1
#
_entry.id   AF-A0AAU7B029-F1
#
_cell.length_a   1.000
_cell.length_b   1.000
_cell.length_c   1.000
_cell.angle_alpha   90.00
_cell.angle_beta   90.00
_cell.angle_gamma   90.00
#
_symmetry.space_group_name_H-M   'P 1'
#
loop_
_entity.id
_entity.type
_entity.pdbx_description
1 polymer ?
#
loop_
_entity_poly.entity_id
_entity_poly.type
_entity_poly.pdbx_seq_one_letter_code
_entity_poly.pdbx_strand_id
1 'polypeptide(L)'
;MAVAIAALVLAAAPSGRTGDAASAADVQQQIESSSAKDRRLRQSIAANQEHAQGFAGRIGDLRQRLDGLQTVLTGERHELASLQRELRGTRARLVVLRQSYVRDRRVLARQLVSQYEAPRPDLVSVVLQAHGFAELLETADRFKAVADHNAMVAGRVRTARRLVGRQATRLTDLEARQARTTGALSAQRDQVAQLKLAVVERQLVYLRAQHRQRAQLTGLRARRGRLRRQLAKLQATQGAAIPGSGAAGTGPGLPTGGAPAWSPHAGAYGFFQAAGTNYSVGDTPRIAARLDYMGKALHLHLIGLSGYRTPQHSVEVGGFANDPHTKGQASDTPGLEGVPEATLNAYGLTRPFGGVAELDHVQLVGSI
;
A
#
# COMPACT_ATOMS: atom_id res chain seq x y z
N MET A 1 21.51 -12.98 -20.10
CA MET A 1 21.78 -14.28 -20.75
C MET A 1 20.71 -14.51 -21.79
N ALA A 2 21.12 -14.54 -23.06
CA ALA A 2 20.24 -14.66 -24.22
C ALA A 2 19.96 -16.14 -24.50
N VAL A 3 18.71 -16.47 -24.81
CA VAL A 3 18.35 -17.81 -25.33
C VAL A 3 17.86 -17.63 -26.76
N ALA A 4 18.65 -18.18 -27.68
CA ALA A 4 18.37 -18.29 -29.10
C ALA A 4 17.22 -19.28 -29.35
N ILE A 5 16.31 -18.93 -30.25
CA ILE A 5 15.24 -19.81 -30.73
C ILE A 5 15.62 -20.27 -32.13
N ALA A 6 15.91 -21.56 -32.26
CA ALA A 6 16.13 -22.23 -33.53
C ALA A 6 14.78 -22.51 -34.22
N ALA A 7 14.65 -22.06 -35.47
CA ALA A 7 13.54 -22.38 -36.35
C ALA A 7 13.84 -23.71 -37.05
N LEU A 8 12.99 -24.72 -36.82
CA LEU A 8 12.95 -25.93 -37.64
C LEU A 8 11.61 -25.97 -38.36
N VAL A 9 11.67 -25.68 -39.67
CA VAL A 9 10.56 -25.86 -40.61
C VAL A 9 10.59 -27.31 -41.06
N LEU A 10 9.53 -28.07 -40.77
CA LEU A 10 9.26 -29.32 -41.46
C LEU A 10 7.85 -29.24 -42.07
N ALA A 11 7.82 -29.11 -43.38
CA ALA A 11 6.63 -29.18 -44.20
C ALA A 11 6.16 -30.64 -44.30
N ALA A 12 4.93 -30.90 -43.86
CA ALA A 12 4.21 -32.12 -44.18
C ALA A 12 2.86 -31.74 -44.79
N ALA A 13 2.65 -32.17 -46.03
CA ALA A 13 1.44 -31.94 -46.81
C ALA A 13 0.21 -32.58 -46.14
N PRO A 14 -0.98 -31.94 -46.16
CA PRO A 14 -2.19 -32.60 -45.69
C PRO A 14 -2.78 -33.45 -46.83
N SER A 15 -2.57 -34.76 -46.76
CA SER A 15 -3.47 -35.72 -47.40
C SER A 15 -4.88 -35.52 -46.84
N GLY A 16 -5.86 -35.43 -47.74
CA GLY A 16 -7.26 -35.21 -47.37
C GLY A 16 -7.75 -36.21 -46.33
N ARG A 17 -8.19 -35.68 -45.18
CA ARG A 17 -9.08 -36.36 -44.25
C ARG A 17 -10.44 -35.68 -44.35
N THR A 18 -11.44 -36.44 -44.78
CA THR A 18 -12.85 -36.14 -44.56
C THR A 18 -13.05 -35.75 -43.10
N GLY A 19 -13.72 -34.63 -42.84
CA GLY A 19 -13.82 -34.05 -41.51
C GLY A 19 -14.55 -34.97 -40.54
N ASP A 20 -13.80 -35.62 -39.65
CA ASP A 20 -14.34 -36.24 -38.45
C ASP A 20 -15.02 -35.15 -37.61
N ALA A 21 -16.33 -35.27 -37.43
CA ALA A 21 -17.06 -34.44 -36.50
C ALA A 21 -16.48 -34.64 -35.10
N ALA A 22 -16.00 -33.56 -34.46
CA ALA A 22 -15.42 -33.62 -33.12
C ALA A 22 -16.37 -34.38 -32.17
N SER A 23 -15.84 -35.43 -31.53
CA SER A 23 -16.63 -36.28 -30.65
C SER A 23 -16.99 -35.54 -29.35
N ALA A 24 -18.00 -36.02 -28.62
CA ALA A 24 -18.36 -35.44 -27.32
C ALA A 24 -17.17 -35.47 -26.33
N ALA A 25 -16.31 -36.49 -26.42
CA ALA A 25 -15.08 -36.60 -25.64
C ALA A 25 -14.06 -35.50 -25.99
N ASP A 26 -13.87 -35.20 -27.28
CA ASP A 26 -12.98 -34.13 -27.73
C ASP A 26 -13.43 -32.76 -27.22
N VAL A 27 -14.74 -32.48 -27.29
CA VAL A 27 -15.32 -31.23 -26.80
C VAL A 27 -15.16 -31.11 -25.28
N GLN A 28 -15.36 -32.21 -24.54
CA GLN A 28 -15.14 -32.28 -23.10
C GLN A 28 -13.68 -31.99 -22.72
N GLN A 29 -12.71 -32.63 -23.40
CA GLN A 29 -11.29 -32.36 -23.20
C GLN A 29 -10.92 -30.89 -23.50
N GLN A 30 -11.54 -30.28 -24.51
CA GLN A 30 -11.35 -28.85 -24.79
C GLN A 30 -11.91 -27.94 -23.67
N ILE A 31 -13.04 -28.29 -23.05
CA ILE A 31 -13.60 -27.57 -21.90
C ILE A 31 -12.66 -27.63 -20.69
N GLU A 32 -12.11 -28.81 -20.42
CA GLU A 32 -11.17 -29.05 -19.31
C GLU A 32 -9.86 -28.29 -19.52
N SER A 33 -9.27 -28.37 -20.72
CA SER A 33 -8.06 -27.61 -21.06
C SER A 33 -8.28 -26.09 -20.98
N SER A 34 -9.45 -25.60 -21.40
CA SER A 34 -9.82 -24.20 -21.26
C SER A 34 -9.96 -23.79 -19.80
N SER A 35 -10.47 -24.68 -18.95
CA SER A 35 -10.63 -24.43 -17.51
C SER A 35 -9.29 -24.45 -16.77
N ALA A 36 -8.35 -25.33 -17.17
CA ALA A 36 -6.98 -25.32 -16.66
C ALA A 36 -6.24 -24.02 -17.04
N LYS A 37 -6.43 -23.54 -18.29
CA LYS A 37 -5.89 -22.24 -18.74
C LYS A 37 -6.47 -21.06 -17.93
N ASP A 38 -7.78 -21.04 -17.67
CA ASP A 38 -8.43 -20.00 -16.82
C ASP A 38 -7.81 -19.96 -15.42
N ARG A 39 -7.61 -21.12 -14.77
CA ARG A 39 -6.98 -21.20 -13.44
C ARG A 39 -5.54 -20.66 -13.43
N ARG A 40 -4.71 -21.09 -14.40
CA ARG A 40 -3.32 -20.60 -14.54
C ARG A 40 -3.26 -19.08 -14.73
N LEU A 41 -4.19 -18.53 -15.52
CA LEU A 41 -4.27 -17.10 -15.78
C LEU A 41 -4.64 -16.30 -14.52
N ARG A 42 -5.59 -16.79 -13.72
CA ARG A 42 -5.94 -16.20 -12.42
C ARG A 42 -4.78 -16.23 -11.43
N GLN A 43 -4.07 -17.36 -11.34
CA GLN A 43 -2.89 -17.49 -10.49
C GLN A 43 -1.80 -16.50 -10.90
N SER A 44 -1.55 -16.32 -12.20
CA SER A 44 -0.60 -15.31 -12.69
C SER A 44 -1.01 -13.88 -12.31
N ILE A 45 -2.31 -13.55 -12.38
CA ILE A 45 -2.81 -12.24 -11.94
C ILE A 45 -2.57 -12.04 -10.45
N ALA A 46 -2.90 -13.02 -9.60
CA ALA A 46 -2.70 -12.95 -8.17
C ALA A 46 -1.21 -12.80 -7.79
N ALA A 47 -0.33 -13.61 -8.37
CA ALA A 47 1.11 -13.52 -8.15
C ALA A 47 1.67 -12.13 -8.53
N ASN A 48 1.19 -11.54 -9.63
CA ASN A 48 1.60 -10.19 -10.02
C ASN A 48 1.13 -9.12 -9.02
N GLN A 49 -0.04 -9.29 -8.40
CA GLN A 49 -0.53 -8.39 -7.34
C GLN A 49 0.33 -8.50 -6.07
N GLU A 50 0.69 -9.72 -5.66
CA GLU A 50 1.60 -9.95 -4.53
C GLU A 50 2.97 -9.31 -4.77
N HIS A 51 3.53 -9.44 -5.98
CA HIS A 51 4.78 -8.77 -6.34
C HIS A 51 4.67 -7.24 -6.23
N ALA A 52 3.56 -6.64 -6.66
CA ALA A 52 3.33 -5.20 -6.53
C ALA A 52 3.25 -4.76 -5.06
N GLN A 53 2.56 -5.53 -4.21
CA GLN A 53 2.49 -5.27 -2.77
C GLN A 53 3.88 -5.39 -2.10
N GLY A 54 4.71 -6.34 -2.53
CA GLY A 54 6.08 -6.49 -2.04
C GLY A 54 6.95 -5.25 -2.29
N PHE A 55 6.78 -4.56 -3.43
CA PHE A 55 7.47 -3.29 -3.67
C PHE A 55 6.98 -2.16 -2.78
N ALA A 56 5.67 -2.07 -2.53
CA ALA A 56 5.11 -1.06 -1.63
C ALA A 56 5.67 -1.21 -0.21
N GLY A 57 5.78 -2.45 0.29
CA GLY A 57 6.43 -2.78 1.56
C GLY A 57 7.89 -2.28 1.61
N ARG A 58 8.70 -2.64 0.61
CA ARG A 58 10.11 -2.19 0.54
C ARG A 58 10.25 -0.66 0.49
N ILE A 59 9.37 0.03 -0.24
CA ILE A 59 9.36 1.51 -0.26
C ILE A 59 9.01 2.06 1.13
N GLY A 60 8.07 1.43 1.83
CA GLY A 60 7.74 1.75 3.22
C GLY A 60 8.95 1.64 4.15
N ASP A 61 9.64 0.51 4.13
CA ASP A 61 10.83 0.27 4.96
C ASP A 61 11.93 1.30 4.70
N LEU A 62 12.17 1.64 3.42
CA LEU A 62 13.18 2.63 3.06
C LEU A 62 12.80 4.05 3.46
N ARG A 63 11.51 4.40 3.45
CA ARG A 63 11.00 5.68 3.96
C ARG A 63 11.18 5.77 5.47
N GLN A 64 10.84 4.73 6.22
CA GLN A 64 11.07 4.69 7.66
C GLN A 64 12.56 4.86 8.02
N ARG A 65 13.46 4.22 7.27
CA ARG A 65 14.92 4.43 7.44
C ARG A 65 15.33 5.87 7.12
N LEU A 66 14.75 6.49 6.10
CA LEU A 66 15.01 7.89 5.73
C LEU A 66 14.58 8.83 6.85
N ASP A 67 13.39 8.63 7.43
CA ASP A 67 12.89 9.45 8.54
C ASP A 67 13.77 9.30 9.79
N GLY A 68 14.25 8.07 10.06
CA GLY A 68 15.23 7.80 11.10
C GLY A 68 16.55 8.56 10.89
N LEU A 69 17.10 8.54 9.67
CA LEU A 69 18.32 9.29 9.33
C LEU A 69 18.12 10.81 9.42
N GLN A 70 16.95 11.32 9.04
CA GLN A 70 16.61 12.75 9.18
C GLN A 70 16.54 13.18 10.65
N THR A 71 15.98 12.33 11.51
CA THR A 71 15.92 12.56 12.96
C THR A 71 17.33 12.62 13.55
N VAL A 72 18.18 11.66 13.21
CA VAL A 72 19.60 11.64 13.64
C VAL A 72 20.33 12.90 13.18
N LEU A 73 20.23 13.27 11.90
CA LEU A 73 20.89 14.45 11.34
C LEU A 73 20.45 15.75 12.03
N THR A 74 19.17 15.85 12.39
CA THR A 74 18.65 17.01 13.13
C THR A 74 19.24 17.08 14.53
N GLY A 75 19.33 15.95 15.23
CA GLY A 75 20.01 15.84 16.52
C GLY A 75 21.49 16.25 16.46
N GLU A 76 22.23 15.74 15.48
CA GLU A 76 23.64 16.07 15.25
C GLU A 76 23.85 17.58 15.01
N ARG A 77 22.98 18.22 14.23
CA ARG A 77 23.02 19.67 13.99
C ARG A 77 22.79 20.49 15.25
N HIS A 78 21.86 20.06 16.11
CA HIS A 78 21.62 20.71 17.40
C HIS A 78 22.82 20.57 18.34
N GLU A 79 23.41 19.38 18.41
CA GLU A 79 24.61 19.13 19.21
C GLU A 79 25.79 19.99 18.72
N LEU A 80 25.98 20.08 17.40
CA LEU A 80 27.04 20.87 16.78
C LEU A 80 26.89 22.36 17.08
N ALA A 81 25.69 22.91 16.94
CA ALA A 81 25.42 24.30 17.28
C ALA A 81 25.65 24.58 18.78
N SER A 82 25.32 23.64 19.66
CA SER A 82 25.57 23.75 21.10
C SER A 82 27.07 23.77 21.39
N LEU A 83 27.81 22.81 20.83
CA LEU A 83 29.25 22.68 21.03
C LEU A 83 30.03 23.89 20.49
N GLN A 84 29.60 24.44 19.34
CA GLN A 84 30.18 25.68 18.79
C GLN A 84 29.95 26.89 19.70
N ARG A 85 28.78 27.02 20.34
CA ARG A 85 28.53 28.07 21.34
C ARG A 85 29.41 27.88 22.58
N GLU A 86 29.50 26.65 23.08
CA GLU A 86 30.34 26.33 24.24
C GLU A 86 31.83 26.64 23.96
N LEU A 87 32.34 26.24 22.80
CA LEU A 87 33.71 26.51 22.36
C LEU A 87 34.01 28.00 22.27
N ARG A 88 33.10 28.81 21.72
CA ARG A 88 33.24 30.28 21.68
C ARG A 88 33.30 30.86 23.10
N GLY A 89 32.44 30.40 24.01
CA GLY A 89 32.44 30.80 25.42
C GLY A 89 33.75 30.45 26.13
N THR A 90 34.24 29.22 25.97
CA THR A 90 35.52 28.79 26.56
C THR A 90 36.70 29.60 26.01
N ARG A 91 36.72 29.88 24.70
CA ARG A 91 37.77 30.70 24.06
C ARG A 91 37.76 32.13 24.60
N ALA A 92 36.60 32.77 24.73
CA ALA A 92 36.48 34.10 25.33
C ALA A 92 37.01 34.12 26.77
N ARG A 93 36.60 33.14 27.60
CA ARG A 93 37.10 33.00 28.98
C ARG A 93 38.62 32.79 29.03
N LEU A 94 39.18 32.01 28.10
CA LEU A 94 40.61 31.78 28.00
C LEU A 94 41.38 33.08 27.69
N VAL A 95 40.85 33.95 26.82
CA VAL A 95 41.45 35.26 26.53
C VAL A 95 41.49 36.13 27.78
N VAL A 96 40.37 36.25 28.50
CA VAL A 96 40.28 37.03 29.75
C VAL A 96 41.26 36.49 30.81
N LEU A 97 41.31 35.17 30.99
CA LEU A 97 42.25 34.54 31.94
C LEU A 97 43.72 34.80 31.57
N ARG A 98 44.06 34.78 30.27
CA ARG A 98 45.42 35.09 29.81
C ARG A 98 45.79 36.56 30.06
N GLN A 99 44.86 37.49 29.83
CA GLN A 99 45.07 38.90 30.11
C GLN A 99 45.29 39.16 31.61
N SER A 100 44.46 38.56 32.47
CA SER A 100 44.64 38.63 33.93
C SER A 100 46.03 38.12 34.32
N TYR A 101 46.40 36.93 33.83
CA TYR A 101 47.68 36.33 34.14
C TYR A 101 48.88 37.22 33.77
N VAL A 102 48.86 37.85 32.59
CA VAL A 102 49.96 38.75 32.16
C VAL A 102 50.00 40.01 33.02
N ARG A 103 48.85 40.61 33.33
CA ARG A 103 48.77 41.79 34.20
C ARG A 103 49.29 41.47 35.60
N ASP A 104 48.82 40.38 36.20
CA ASP A 104 49.12 39.99 37.58
C ASP A 104 50.61 39.57 37.71
N ARG A 105 51.20 38.98 36.65
CA ARG A 105 52.66 38.78 36.57
C ARG A 105 53.46 40.08 36.52
N ARG A 106 52.99 41.10 35.78
CA ARG A 106 53.66 42.41 35.71
C ARG A 106 53.60 43.14 37.05
N VAL A 107 52.48 43.05 37.77
CA VAL A 107 52.35 43.60 39.13
C VAL A 107 53.34 42.92 40.07
N LEU A 108 53.36 41.58 40.10
CA LEU A 108 54.30 40.81 40.92
C LEU A 108 55.76 41.19 40.62
N ALA A 109 56.14 41.26 39.34
CA ALA A 109 57.49 41.61 38.95
C ALA A 109 57.89 43.02 39.40
N ARG A 110 57.02 44.02 39.21
CA ARG A 110 57.28 45.39 39.68
C ARG A 110 57.43 45.46 41.19
N GLN A 111 56.55 44.78 41.93
CA GLN A 111 56.64 44.76 43.38
C GLN A 111 57.94 44.10 43.86
N LEU A 112 58.36 42.98 43.26
CA LEU A 112 59.62 42.30 43.60
C LEU A 112 60.84 43.18 43.35
N VAL A 113 60.86 43.92 42.23
CA VAL A 113 61.92 44.90 41.92
C VAL A 113 61.91 46.03 42.93
N SER A 114 60.75 46.66 43.19
CA SER A 114 60.65 47.75 44.18
C SER A 114 61.09 47.32 45.58
N GLN A 115 60.83 46.07 45.98
CA GLN A 115 61.29 45.54 47.27
C GLN A 115 62.80 45.27 47.29
N TYR A 116 63.38 44.83 46.17
CA TYR A 116 64.82 44.64 46.04
C TYR A 116 65.59 45.97 46.03
N GLU A 117 65.03 47.00 45.37
CA GLU A 117 65.60 48.34 45.25
C GLU A 117 65.33 49.21 46.48
N ALA A 118 64.38 48.84 47.35
CA ALA A 118 64.10 49.57 48.57
C ALA A 118 65.34 49.55 49.49
N PRO A 119 65.74 50.70 50.08
CA PRO A 119 66.81 50.76 51.07
C PRO A 119 66.52 49.76 52.19
N ARG A 120 67.46 48.85 52.49
CA ARG A 120 67.29 47.94 53.64
C ARG A 120 67.24 48.80 54.90
N PRO A 121 66.14 48.78 55.68
CA PRO A 121 66.11 49.52 56.92
C PRO A 121 67.18 48.96 57.86
N ASP A 122 67.93 49.85 58.51
CA ASP A 122 68.90 49.47 59.53
C ASP A 122 68.17 48.70 60.64
N LEU A 123 68.76 47.59 61.12
CA LEU A 123 68.16 46.73 62.15
C LEU A 123 67.88 47.52 63.43
N VAL A 124 68.66 48.57 63.71
CA VAL A 124 68.44 49.50 64.83
C VAL A 124 67.18 50.36 64.61
N SER A 125 66.89 50.77 63.37
CA SER A 125 65.71 51.57 62.99
C SER A 125 64.40 50.79 63.07
N VAL A 126 64.42 49.48 62.77
CA VAL A 126 63.22 48.62 62.80
C VAL A 126 62.82 48.27 64.24
N VAL A 127 63.78 48.17 65.16
CA VAL A 127 63.52 47.90 66.59
C VAL A 127 63.04 49.16 67.33
N LEU A 128 63.46 50.36 66.90
CA LEU A 128 63.06 51.62 67.53
C LEU A 128 61.67 52.12 67.11
N GLN A 129 61.17 51.70 65.93
CA GLN A 129 59.88 52.13 65.40
C GLN A 129 58.82 51.04 65.54
N ALA A 130 57.74 51.33 66.28
CA ALA A 130 56.64 50.39 66.55
C ALA A 130 55.90 49.88 65.28
N HIS A 131 56.08 50.51 64.12
CA HIS A 131 55.34 50.19 62.89
C HIS A 131 56.17 49.41 61.85
N GLY A 132 57.50 49.36 61.97
CA GLY A 132 58.38 48.82 60.91
C GLY A 132 58.24 47.31 60.66
N PHE A 133 58.03 46.51 61.72
CA PHE A 133 57.78 45.06 61.56
C PHE A 133 56.40 44.76 60.95
N ALA A 134 55.38 45.57 61.30
CA ALA A 134 54.03 45.40 60.79
C ALA A 134 53.97 45.66 59.27
N GLU A 135 54.68 46.69 58.79
CA GLU A 135 54.71 47.07 57.38
C GLU A 135 55.45 46.04 56.50
N LEU A 136 56.53 45.44 57.02
CA LEU A 136 57.25 44.33 56.38
C LEU A 136 56.37 43.08 56.25
N LEU A 137 55.64 42.74 57.32
CA LEU A 137 54.74 41.60 57.33
C LEU A 137 53.58 41.80 56.34
N GLU A 138 52.95 42.98 56.37
CA GLU A 138 51.87 43.32 55.45
C GLU A 138 52.32 43.27 53.98
N THR A 139 53.55 43.73 53.72
CA THR A 139 54.16 43.65 52.38
C THR A 139 54.38 42.20 51.94
N ALA A 140 54.92 41.34 52.82
CA ALA A 140 55.11 39.92 52.54
C ALA A 140 53.77 39.19 52.29
N ASP A 141 52.73 39.51 53.07
CA ASP A 141 51.38 38.96 52.87
C ASP A 141 50.78 39.39 51.54
N ARG A 142 50.98 40.65 51.14
CA ARG A 142 50.57 41.14 49.81
C ARG A 142 51.26 40.38 48.67
N PHE A 143 52.57 40.11 48.78
CA PHE A 143 53.29 39.30 47.78
C PHE A 143 52.76 37.89 47.67
N LYS A 144 52.56 37.24 48.82
CA LYS A 144 52.02 35.89 48.89
C LYS A 144 50.65 35.83 48.24
N ALA A 145 49.76 36.78 48.53
CA ALA A 145 48.43 36.86 47.92
C ALA A 145 48.47 36.98 46.39
N VAL A 146 49.37 37.82 45.84
CA VAL A 146 49.54 37.98 44.38
C VAL A 146 50.14 36.74 43.74
N ALA A 147 51.12 36.09 44.39
CA ALA A 147 51.71 34.85 43.92
C ALA A 147 50.69 33.70 43.89
N ASP A 148 49.91 33.54 44.97
CA ASP A 148 48.84 32.55 45.08
C ASP A 148 47.74 32.79 44.03
N HIS A 149 47.34 34.05 43.82
CA HIS A 149 46.40 34.43 42.76
C HIS A 149 46.93 34.09 41.37
N ASN A 150 48.19 34.41 41.08
CA ASN A 150 48.85 34.08 39.80
C ASN A 150 48.90 32.57 39.55
N ALA A 151 49.24 31.78 40.57
CA ALA A 151 49.26 30.31 40.49
C ALA A 151 47.85 29.76 40.19
N MET A 152 46.83 30.30 40.84
CA MET A 152 45.42 29.95 40.62
C MET A 152 44.94 30.32 39.20
N VAL A 153 45.25 31.52 38.69
CA VAL A 153 44.92 31.93 37.32
C VAL A 153 45.66 31.07 36.29
N ALA A 154 46.94 30.75 36.51
CA ALA A 154 47.69 29.85 35.64
C ALA A 154 47.06 28.45 35.57
N GLY A 155 46.61 27.93 36.72
CA GLY A 155 45.82 26.69 36.79
C GLY A 155 44.54 26.76 35.95
N ARG A 156 43.76 27.84 36.09
CA ARG A 156 42.55 28.09 35.29
C ARG A 156 42.84 28.18 33.79
N VAL A 157 43.92 28.84 33.38
CA VAL A 157 44.37 28.91 31.97
C VAL A 157 44.70 27.51 31.43
N ARG A 158 45.45 26.69 32.19
CA ARG A 158 45.76 25.30 31.78
C ARG A 158 44.49 24.47 31.61
N THR A 159 43.55 24.55 32.54
CA THR A 159 42.25 23.87 32.45
C THR A 159 41.43 24.35 31.25
N ALA A 160 41.33 25.67 31.04
CA ALA A 160 40.60 26.22 29.90
C ALA A 160 41.21 25.81 28.55
N ARG A 161 42.55 25.77 28.43
CA ARG A 161 43.23 25.26 27.22
C ARG A 161 42.89 23.80 26.95
N ARG A 162 42.92 22.94 27.98
CA ARG A 162 42.54 21.52 27.85
C ARG A 162 41.07 21.36 27.42
N LEU A 163 40.18 22.18 27.97
CA LEU A 163 38.76 22.15 27.61
C LEU A 163 38.53 22.57 26.15
N VAL A 164 39.17 23.66 25.69
CA VAL A 164 39.15 24.06 24.27
C VAL A 164 39.64 22.94 23.36
N GLY A 165 40.74 22.26 23.74
CA GLY A 165 41.26 21.12 22.98
C GLY A 165 40.24 19.98 22.87
N ARG A 166 39.66 19.55 23.99
CA ARG A 166 38.61 18.50 24.00
C ARG A 166 37.37 18.88 23.19
N GLN A 167 36.92 20.13 23.31
CA GLN A 167 35.78 20.66 22.55
C GLN A 167 36.08 20.67 21.04
N ALA A 168 37.29 21.04 20.63
CA ALA A 168 37.70 21.04 19.22
C ALA A 168 37.77 19.62 18.63
N THR A 169 38.30 18.64 19.39
CA THR A 169 38.29 17.22 18.97
C THR A 169 36.86 16.71 18.81
N ARG A 170 35.99 16.96 19.80
CA ARG A 170 34.58 16.55 19.73
C ARG A 170 33.84 17.20 18.56
N LEU A 171 34.16 18.46 18.24
CA LEU A 171 33.58 19.16 17.09
C LEU A 171 33.96 18.45 15.78
N THR A 172 35.23 18.11 15.62
CA THR A 172 35.73 17.40 14.43
C THR A 172 35.06 16.02 14.28
N ASP A 173 34.93 15.28 15.38
CA ASP A 173 34.26 13.98 15.37
C ASP A 173 32.78 14.09 14.99
N LEU A 174 32.09 15.13 15.48
CA LEU A 174 30.68 15.36 15.20
C LEU A 174 30.45 15.83 13.76
N GLU A 175 31.32 16.70 13.23
CA GLU A 175 31.32 17.08 11.81
C GLU A 175 31.51 15.86 10.90
N ALA A 176 32.44 14.96 11.25
CA ALA A 176 32.65 13.71 10.52
C ALA A 176 31.44 12.76 10.60
N ARG A 177 30.76 12.67 11.76
CA ARG A 177 29.50 11.92 11.89
C ARG A 177 28.40 12.51 11.02
N GLN A 178 28.21 13.82 11.06
CA GLN A 178 27.22 14.52 10.25
C GLN A 178 27.43 14.31 8.75
N ALA A 179 28.69 14.34 8.28
CA ALA A 179 29.02 14.06 6.89
C ALA A 179 28.64 12.62 6.49
N ARG A 180 28.91 11.63 7.35
CA ARG A 180 28.49 10.23 7.12
C ARG A 180 26.97 10.07 7.11
N THR A 181 26.26 10.67 8.08
CA THR A 181 24.79 10.63 8.15
C THR A 181 24.17 11.28 6.92
N THR A 182 24.73 12.40 6.45
CA THR A 182 24.27 13.09 5.23
C THR A 182 24.51 12.22 3.98
N GLY A 183 25.67 11.57 3.88
CA GLY A 183 25.97 10.62 2.80
C GLY A 183 25.00 9.44 2.78
N ALA A 184 24.73 8.84 3.94
CA ALA A 184 23.76 7.75 4.08
C ALA A 184 22.34 8.19 3.68
N LEU A 185 21.93 9.41 4.06
CA LEU A 185 20.64 9.97 3.69
C LEU A 185 20.51 10.17 2.17
N SER A 186 21.56 10.63 1.50
CA SER A 186 21.57 10.76 0.03
C SER A 186 21.44 9.39 -0.64
N ALA A 187 22.27 8.43 -0.25
CA ALA A 187 22.23 7.06 -0.79
C ALA A 187 20.85 6.41 -0.59
N GLN A 188 20.24 6.61 0.58
CA GLN A 188 18.91 6.11 0.90
C GLN A 188 17.82 6.77 0.02
N ARG A 189 17.93 8.08 -0.24
CA ARG A 189 17.03 8.80 -1.16
C ARG A 189 17.13 8.28 -2.58
N ASP A 190 18.36 8.04 -3.05
CA ASP A 190 18.61 7.50 -4.39
C ASP A 190 18.03 6.09 -4.53
N GLN A 191 18.19 5.24 -3.51
CA GLN A 191 17.56 3.91 -3.48
C GLN A 191 16.03 3.98 -3.56
N VAL A 192 15.40 4.89 -2.80
CA VAL A 192 13.94 5.12 -2.88
C VAL A 192 13.53 5.58 -4.28
N ALA A 193 14.28 6.50 -4.89
CA ALA A 193 14.00 7.00 -6.24
C ALA A 193 14.12 5.87 -7.28
N GLN A 194 15.19 5.09 -7.23
CA GLN A 194 15.40 3.94 -8.12
C GLN A 194 14.32 2.89 -7.97
N LEU A 195 13.91 2.56 -6.74
CA LEU A 195 12.81 1.61 -6.51
C LEU A 195 11.47 2.15 -7.00
N LYS A 196 11.18 3.43 -6.82
CA LYS A 196 9.97 4.04 -7.38
C LYS A 196 9.95 3.97 -8.90
N LEU A 197 11.08 4.26 -9.56
CA LEU A 197 11.20 4.13 -11.02
C LEU A 197 10.98 2.68 -11.46
N ALA A 198 11.66 1.73 -10.80
CA ALA A 198 11.48 0.30 -11.06
C ALA A 198 10.03 -0.14 -10.88
N VAL A 199 9.32 0.36 -9.85
CA VAL A 199 7.90 0.09 -9.64
C VAL A 199 7.05 0.64 -10.78
N VAL A 200 7.25 1.89 -11.19
CA VAL A 200 6.48 2.50 -12.28
C VAL A 200 6.69 1.75 -13.60
N GLU A 201 7.94 1.45 -13.96
CA GLU A 201 8.27 0.67 -15.16
C GLU A 201 7.61 -0.70 -15.12
N ARG A 202 7.69 -1.39 -13.98
CA ARG A 202 7.11 -2.72 -13.82
C ARG A 202 5.59 -2.68 -13.80
N GLN A 203 4.98 -1.68 -13.18
CA GLN A 203 3.53 -1.51 -13.07
C GLN A 203 2.90 -1.29 -14.44
N LEU A 204 3.54 -0.54 -15.34
CA LEU A 204 3.07 -0.42 -16.73
C LEU A 204 3.10 -1.77 -17.48
N VAL A 205 4.15 -2.57 -17.30
CA VAL A 205 4.22 -3.92 -17.87
C VAL A 205 3.13 -4.82 -17.29
N TYR A 206 2.91 -4.78 -15.98
CA TYR A 206 1.90 -5.58 -15.29
C TYR A 206 0.48 -5.18 -15.67
N LEU A 207 0.15 -3.89 -15.72
CA LEU A 207 -1.17 -3.42 -16.14
C LEU A 207 -1.47 -3.88 -17.57
N ARG A 208 -0.52 -3.72 -18.50
CA ARG A 208 -0.67 -4.22 -19.88
C ARG A 208 -0.83 -5.73 -19.93
N ALA A 209 -0.05 -6.48 -19.15
CA ALA A 209 -0.19 -7.93 -19.03
C ALA A 209 -1.57 -8.31 -18.49
N GLN A 210 -2.02 -7.67 -17.41
CA GLN A 210 -3.31 -7.89 -16.78
C GLN A 210 -4.48 -7.61 -17.74
N HIS A 211 -4.43 -6.52 -18.53
CA HIS A 211 -5.43 -6.24 -19.55
C HIS A 211 -5.48 -7.34 -20.62
N ARG A 212 -4.32 -7.78 -21.13
CA ARG A 212 -4.25 -8.90 -22.10
C ARG A 212 -4.79 -10.20 -21.50
N GLN A 213 -4.40 -10.51 -20.27
CA GLN A 213 -4.85 -11.70 -19.55
C GLN A 213 -6.36 -11.65 -19.27
N ARG A 214 -6.92 -10.50 -18.89
CA ARG A 214 -8.38 -10.32 -18.73
C ARG A 214 -9.12 -10.51 -20.05
N ALA A 215 -8.63 -9.94 -21.15
CA ALA A 215 -9.20 -10.16 -22.47
C ALA A 215 -9.16 -11.64 -22.89
N GLN A 216 -8.03 -12.33 -22.65
CA GLN A 216 -7.89 -13.77 -22.87
C GLN A 216 -8.86 -14.58 -22.01
N LEU A 217 -9.06 -14.20 -20.75
CA LEU A 217 -10.01 -14.83 -19.83
C LEU A 217 -11.44 -14.73 -20.39
N THR A 218 -11.84 -13.54 -20.85
CA THR A 218 -13.14 -13.32 -21.48
C THR A 218 -13.31 -14.17 -22.73
N GLY A 219 -12.30 -14.22 -23.60
CA GLY A 219 -12.30 -15.05 -24.80
C GLY A 219 -12.38 -16.55 -24.49
N LEU A 220 -11.64 -17.03 -23.49
CA LEU A 220 -11.69 -18.43 -23.02
C LEU A 220 -13.07 -18.78 -22.45
N ARG A 221 -13.67 -17.88 -21.66
CA ARG A 221 -15.02 -18.07 -21.11
C ARG A 221 -16.08 -18.15 -22.22
N ALA A 222 -16.01 -17.25 -23.20
CA ALA A 222 -16.91 -17.27 -24.36
C ALA A 222 -16.74 -18.55 -25.19
N ARG A 223 -15.49 -18.98 -25.44
CA ARG A 223 -15.20 -20.24 -26.15
C ARG A 223 -15.74 -21.46 -25.38
N ARG A 224 -15.52 -21.52 -24.07
CA ARG A 224 -16.07 -22.58 -23.21
C ARG A 224 -17.59 -22.60 -23.25
N GLY A 225 -18.25 -21.44 -23.27
CA GLY A 225 -19.70 -21.35 -23.45
C GLY A 225 -20.17 -21.96 -24.79
N ARG A 226 -19.46 -21.69 -25.89
CA ARG A 226 -19.73 -22.32 -27.19
C ARG A 226 -19.52 -23.83 -27.16
N LEU A 227 -18.41 -24.31 -26.59
CA LEU A 227 -18.11 -25.74 -26.46
C LEU A 227 -19.17 -26.46 -25.61
N ARG A 228 -19.63 -25.86 -24.51
CA ARG A 228 -20.71 -26.42 -23.68
C ARG A 228 -22.01 -26.56 -24.47
N ARG A 229 -22.37 -25.57 -25.29
CA ARG A 229 -23.55 -25.66 -26.17
C ARG A 229 -23.39 -26.75 -27.24
N GLN A 230 -22.18 -26.89 -27.82
CA GLN A 230 -21.89 -27.96 -28.77
C GLN A 230 -21.99 -29.34 -28.12
N LEU A 231 -21.42 -29.51 -26.92
CA LEU A 231 -21.51 -30.74 -26.16
C LEU A 231 -22.96 -31.12 -25.85
N ALA A 232 -23.77 -30.16 -25.38
CA ALA A 232 -25.20 -30.37 -25.12
C ALA A 232 -25.95 -30.78 -26.38
N LYS A 233 -25.64 -30.19 -27.55
CA LYS A 233 -26.22 -30.59 -28.83
C LYS A 233 -25.83 -32.02 -29.23
N LEU A 234 -24.56 -32.37 -29.11
CA LEU A 234 -24.07 -33.73 -29.39
C LEU A 234 -24.70 -34.78 -28.47
N GLN A 235 -24.85 -34.46 -27.19
CA GLN A 235 -25.54 -35.31 -26.20
C GLN A 235 -27.03 -35.46 -26.53
N ALA A 236 -27.72 -34.39 -26.92
CA ALA A 236 -29.12 -34.45 -27.34
C ALA A 236 -29.33 -35.29 -28.61
N THR A 237 -28.43 -35.21 -29.59
CA THR A 237 -28.49 -36.06 -30.79
C THR A 237 -28.18 -37.53 -30.52
N GLN A 238 -27.34 -37.83 -29.52
CA GLN A 238 -27.07 -39.20 -29.07
C GLN A 238 -28.24 -39.77 -28.24
N GLY A 239 -29.00 -38.92 -27.54
CA GLY A 239 -30.22 -39.30 -26.82
C GLY A 239 -31.48 -39.42 -27.70
N ALA A 240 -31.47 -38.89 -28.93
CA ALA A 240 -32.59 -38.96 -29.88
C ALA A 240 -32.65 -40.28 -30.67
N ALA A 241 -31.73 -41.22 -30.44
CA ALA A 241 -31.71 -42.53 -31.05
C ALA A 241 -32.42 -43.60 -30.19
N ILE A 242 -33.65 -43.32 -29.74
CA ILE A 242 -34.60 -44.34 -29.25
C ILE A 242 -36.02 -43.89 -29.67
N PRO A 243 -36.69 -44.54 -30.65
CA PRO A 243 -38.10 -44.30 -30.91
C PRO A 243 -38.95 -45.15 -29.97
N GLY A 244 -39.75 -44.51 -29.11
CA GLY A 244 -40.67 -45.23 -28.23
C GLY A 244 -41.58 -44.31 -27.40
N SER A 245 -42.82 -44.15 -27.89
CA SER A 245 -44.08 -43.94 -27.15
C SER A 245 -44.15 -42.98 -25.94
N GLY A 246 -44.87 -41.88 -26.15
CA GLY A 246 -45.75 -41.11 -25.25
C GLY A 246 -45.66 -41.27 -23.73
N ALA A 247 -45.34 -40.16 -23.05
CA ALA A 247 -46.00 -39.69 -21.82
C ALA A 247 -45.53 -38.26 -21.47
N ALA A 248 -46.39 -37.55 -20.75
CA ALA A 248 -46.29 -36.17 -20.25
C ALA A 248 -44.89 -35.70 -19.81
N GLY A 249 -44.62 -34.42 -20.10
CA GLY A 249 -43.41 -33.73 -19.67
C GLY A 249 -43.29 -33.64 -18.16
N THR A 250 -42.25 -34.27 -17.62
CA THR A 250 -41.80 -34.13 -16.23
C THR A 250 -40.29 -34.01 -16.21
N GLY A 251 -39.80 -32.82 -16.56
CA GLY A 251 -38.48 -32.35 -16.20
C GLY A 251 -38.61 -31.02 -15.44
N PRO A 252 -37.76 -30.71 -14.46
CA PRO A 252 -37.78 -29.42 -13.78
C PRO A 252 -37.37 -28.33 -14.77
N GLY A 253 -38.33 -27.52 -15.21
CA GLY A 253 -38.09 -26.47 -16.19
C GLY A 253 -39.37 -25.88 -16.77
N LEU A 254 -39.19 -24.87 -17.62
CA LEU A 254 -40.28 -24.15 -18.26
C LEU A 254 -41.04 -25.08 -19.23
N PRO A 255 -42.39 -25.10 -19.21
CA PRO A 255 -43.16 -25.93 -20.12
C PRO A 255 -42.99 -25.45 -21.56
N THR A 256 -43.19 -26.37 -22.52
CA THR A 256 -43.22 -26.06 -23.95
C THR A 256 -44.32 -25.02 -24.20
N GLY A 257 -43.95 -23.79 -24.54
CA GLY A 257 -44.86 -22.64 -24.68
C GLY A 257 -44.61 -21.50 -23.68
N GLY A 258 -43.79 -21.71 -22.65
CA GLY A 258 -43.44 -20.70 -21.65
C GLY A 258 -44.30 -20.78 -20.38
N ALA A 259 -43.90 -20.07 -19.32
CA ALA A 259 -44.68 -20.00 -18.09
C ALA A 259 -46.06 -19.36 -18.35
N PRO A 260 -47.13 -19.85 -17.68
CA PRO A 260 -48.41 -19.15 -17.63
C PRO A 260 -48.23 -17.69 -17.19
N ALA A 261 -49.08 -16.79 -17.69
CA ALA A 261 -49.06 -15.40 -17.26
C ALA A 261 -49.21 -15.30 -15.74
N TRP A 262 -48.42 -14.43 -15.11
CA TRP A 262 -48.50 -14.22 -13.68
C TRP A 262 -49.81 -13.51 -13.31
N SER A 263 -50.43 -13.98 -12.23
CA SER A 263 -51.56 -13.32 -11.56
C SER A 263 -51.32 -13.34 -10.06
N PRO A 264 -51.64 -12.26 -9.31
CA PRO A 264 -51.56 -12.26 -7.86
C PRO A 264 -52.31 -13.43 -7.21
N HIS A 265 -51.74 -14.00 -6.15
CA HIS A 265 -52.35 -15.12 -5.42
C HIS A 265 -51.95 -15.12 -3.94
N ALA A 266 -52.71 -15.86 -3.13
CA ALA A 266 -52.50 -16.01 -1.69
C ALA A 266 -51.78 -17.32 -1.29
N GLY A 267 -51.21 -18.06 -2.25
CA GLY A 267 -50.42 -19.27 -1.97
C GLY A 267 -49.12 -18.99 -1.20
N ALA A 268 -48.49 -20.04 -0.66
CA ALA A 268 -47.26 -19.91 0.14
C ALA A 268 -45.96 -19.89 -0.69
N TYR A 269 -46.02 -20.31 -1.96
CA TYR A 269 -44.86 -20.43 -2.84
C TYR A 269 -45.18 -19.79 -4.20
N GLY A 270 -44.15 -19.26 -4.84
CA GLY A 270 -44.29 -18.48 -6.08
C GLY A 270 -43.66 -17.10 -5.95
N PHE A 271 -44.08 -16.19 -6.83
CA PHE A 271 -43.58 -14.82 -6.89
C PHE A 271 -44.61 -13.84 -6.34
N PHE A 272 -44.15 -12.98 -5.43
CA PHE A 272 -44.93 -11.96 -4.76
C PHE A 272 -44.35 -10.59 -5.08
N GLN A 273 -45.14 -9.77 -5.75
CA GLN A 273 -44.77 -8.39 -6.04
C GLN A 273 -44.81 -7.57 -4.74
N ALA A 274 -43.70 -6.92 -4.38
CA ALA A 274 -43.70 -6.01 -3.23
C ALA A 274 -44.52 -4.75 -3.51
N ALA A 275 -45.12 -4.18 -2.48
CA ALA A 275 -45.88 -2.94 -2.60
C ALA A 275 -45.02 -1.81 -3.17
N GLY A 276 -45.57 -1.02 -4.10
CA GLY A 276 -44.86 0.10 -4.75
C GLY A 276 -43.94 -0.27 -5.90
N THR A 277 -43.83 -1.55 -6.27
CA THR A 277 -43.04 -1.99 -7.43
C THR A 277 -43.90 -2.10 -8.69
N ASN A 278 -43.28 -2.11 -9.87
CA ASN A 278 -43.99 -2.22 -11.16
C ASN A 278 -43.44 -3.39 -12.00
N TYR A 279 -44.29 -4.38 -12.29
CA TYR A 279 -43.98 -5.54 -13.14
C TYR A 279 -44.81 -5.59 -14.42
N SER A 280 -45.34 -4.46 -14.87
CA SER A 280 -46.18 -4.36 -16.08
C SER A 280 -45.43 -3.89 -17.33
N VAL A 281 -44.15 -3.53 -17.20
CA VAL A 281 -43.38 -2.83 -18.25
C VAL A 281 -42.30 -3.74 -18.83
N GLY A 282 -42.17 -3.74 -20.16
CA GLY A 282 -41.13 -4.49 -20.85
C GLY A 282 -41.27 -6.00 -20.64
N ASP A 283 -40.17 -6.65 -20.26
CA ASP A 283 -40.10 -8.08 -19.98
C ASP A 283 -40.47 -8.45 -18.53
N THR A 284 -40.68 -7.48 -17.63
CA THR A 284 -41.04 -7.75 -16.22
C THR A 284 -42.28 -8.64 -16.03
N PRO A 285 -43.34 -8.60 -16.87
CA PRO A 285 -44.44 -9.56 -16.74
C PRO A 285 -44.01 -11.02 -16.99
N ARG A 286 -43.09 -11.23 -17.95
CA ARG A 286 -42.56 -12.55 -18.29
C ARG A 286 -41.57 -13.04 -17.24
N ILE A 287 -40.80 -12.13 -16.65
CA ILE A 287 -39.91 -12.42 -15.53
C ILE A 287 -40.75 -12.85 -14.31
N ALA A 288 -41.80 -12.10 -13.96
CA ALA A 288 -42.72 -12.46 -12.87
C ALA A 288 -43.38 -13.83 -13.10
N ALA A 289 -43.86 -14.12 -14.31
CA ALA A 289 -44.43 -15.43 -14.68
C ALA A 289 -43.45 -16.59 -14.47
N ARG A 290 -42.19 -16.42 -14.88
CA ARG A 290 -41.14 -17.44 -14.74
C ARG A 290 -40.72 -17.62 -13.30
N LEU A 291 -40.56 -16.53 -12.55
CA LEU A 291 -40.26 -16.56 -11.12
C LEU A 291 -41.38 -17.23 -10.34
N ASP A 292 -42.64 -16.97 -10.70
CA ASP A 292 -43.79 -17.59 -10.06
C ASP A 292 -43.86 -19.09 -10.29
N TYR A 293 -43.74 -19.50 -11.56
CA TYR A 293 -43.74 -20.90 -11.94
C TYR A 293 -42.58 -21.66 -11.29
N MET A 294 -41.38 -21.08 -11.31
CA MET A 294 -40.21 -21.64 -10.65
C MET A 294 -40.37 -21.69 -9.13
N GLY A 295 -40.86 -20.62 -8.51
CA GLY A 295 -41.07 -20.54 -7.07
C GLY A 295 -42.03 -21.60 -6.58
N LYS A 296 -43.11 -21.85 -7.32
CA LYS A 296 -44.05 -22.96 -7.05
C LYS A 296 -43.39 -24.32 -7.20
N ALA A 297 -42.65 -24.53 -8.30
CA ALA A 297 -41.98 -25.81 -8.56
C ALA A 297 -40.88 -26.14 -7.54
N LEU A 298 -40.17 -25.13 -7.04
CA LEU A 298 -39.05 -25.27 -6.10
C LEU A 298 -39.43 -25.00 -4.64
N HIS A 299 -40.70 -24.73 -4.35
CA HIS A 299 -41.19 -24.34 -3.02
C HIS A 299 -40.43 -23.14 -2.43
N LEU A 300 -40.19 -22.12 -3.26
CA LEU A 300 -39.56 -20.86 -2.87
C LEU A 300 -40.61 -19.76 -2.74
N HIS A 301 -40.45 -18.92 -1.73
CA HIS A 301 -41.22 -17.70 -1.54
C HIS A 301 -40.38 -16.51 -2.03
N LEU A 302 -40.64 -16.04 -3.25
CA LEU A 302 -39.81 -15.05 -3.94
C LEU A 302 -40.49 -13.69 -3.90
N ILE A 303 -39.81 -12.69 -3.33
CA ILE A 303 -40.36 -11.33 -3.22
C ILE A 303 -39.66 -10.43 -4.23
N GLY A 304 -40.39 -9.86 -5.19
CA GLY A 304 -39.86 -8.90 -6.15
C GLY A 304 -39.77 -7.51 -5.55
N LEU A 305 -38.58 -7.11 -5.07
CA LEU A 305 -38.36 -5.80 -4.44
C LEU A 305 -38.16 -4.67 -5.44
N SER A 306 -37.80 -4.98 -6.68
CA SER A 306 -37.47 -3.97 -7.70
C SER A 306 -37.71 -4.54 -9.09
N GLY A 307 -38.76 -4.07 -9.75
CA GLY A 307 -39.06 -4.40 -11.15
C GLY A 307 -38.64 -3.24 -12.07
N TYR A 308 -39.58 -2.76 -12.90
CA TYR A 308 -39.37 -1.53 -13.66
C TYR A 308 -39.24 -0.32 -12.73
N ARG A 309 -38.28 0.55 -13.05
CA ARG A 309 -38.06 1.86 -12.42
C ARG A 309 -38.00 2.93 -13.49
N THR A 310 -38.46 4.15 -13.21
CA THR A 310 -38.23 5.26 -14.15
C THR A 310 -36.72 5.59 -14.20
N PRO A 311 -36.19 6.12 -15.32
CA PRO A 311 -34.80 6.57 -15.39
C PRO A 311 -34.40 7.51 -14.25
N GLN A 312 -35.28 8.44 -13.89
CA GLN A 312 -35.06 9.36 -12.78
C GLN A 312 -34.95 8.61 -11.44
N HIS A 313 -35.91 7.73 -11.15
CA HIS A 313 -35.92 7.00 -9.89
C HIS A 313 -34.72 6.05 -9.77
N SER A 314 -34.25 5.45 -10.87
CA SER A 314 -33.04 4.63 -10.85
C SER A 314 -31.82 5.44 -10.40
N VAL A 315 -31.64 6.66 -10.93
CA VAL A 315 -30.53 7.55 -10.52
C VAL A 315 -30.65 7.97 -9.05
N GLU A 316 -31.86 8.26 -8.58
CA GLU A 316 -32.11 8.66 -7.18
C GLU A 316 -31.68 7.58 -6.17
N VAL A 317 -31.80 6.31 -6.53
CA VAL A 317 -31.41 5.17 -5.68
C VAL A 317 -30.01 4.63 -5.99
N GLY A 318 -29.19 5.40 -6.72
CA GLY A 318 -27.79 5.08 -7.01
C GLY A 318 -27.56 4.15 -8.22
N GLY A 319 -28.59 3.90 -9.02
CA GLY A 319 -28.51 3.19 -10.30
C GLY A 319 -28.18 4.10 -11.49
N PHE A 320 -28.38 3.61 -12.71
CA PHE A 320 -28.09 4.37 -13.93
C PHE A 320 -29.40 4.68 -14.68
N ALA A 321 -29.48 5.86 -15.29
CA ALA A 321 -30.64 6.27 -16.08
C ALA A 321 -30.96 5.35 -17.29
N ASN A 322 -30.04 4.45 -17.65
CA ASN A 322 -30.17 3.51 -18.76
C ASN A 322 -29.67 2.11 -18.34
N ASP A 323 -30.25 1.57 -17.28
CA ASP A 323 -30.00 0.21 -16.80
C ASP A 323 -31.13 -0.76 -17.18
N PRO A 324 -30.97 -2.07 -16.94
CA PRO A 324 -32.01 -3.06 -17.21
C PRO A 324 -33.36 -2.81 -16.51
N HIS A 325 -33.40 -2.23 -15.31
CA HIS A 325 -34.66 -1.90 -14.63
C HIS A 325 -35.39 -0.77 -15.34
N THR A 326 -34.66 0.22 -15.87
CA THR A 326 -35.26 1.32 -16.66
C THR A 326 -35.88 0.89 -17.98
N LYS A 327 -35.59 -0.36 -18.41
CA LYS A 327 -36.16 -0.99 -19.61
C LYS A 327 -37.19 -2.07 -19.28
N GLY A 328 -37.43 -2.32 -18.00
CA GLY A 328 -38.28 -3.43 -17.56
C GLY A 328 -37.70 -4.79 -17.93
N GLN A 329 -36.37 -4.93 -17.94
CA GLN A 329 -35.66 -6.15 -18.33
C GLN A 329 -35.09 -6.92 -17.13
N ALA A 330 -35.29 -6.41 -15.92
CA ALA A 330 -34.73 -6.99 -14.71
C ALA A 330 -35.69 -6.96 -13.53
N SER A 331 -35.37 -7.81 -12.55
CA SER A 331 -36.02 -7.94 -11.27
C SER A 331 -34.97 -8.17 -10.19
N ASP A 332 -35.03 -7.45 -9.07
CA ASP A 332 -34.26 -7.81 -7.88
C ASP A 332 -35.19 -8.60 -6.96
N THR A 333 -34.86 -9.87 -6.73
CA THR A 333 -35.73 -10.85 -6.09
C THR A 333 -34.96 -11.69 -5.09
N PRO A 334 -34.89 -11.25 -3.81
CA PRO A 334 -34.31 -12.04 -2.74
C PRO A 334 -34.96 -13.41 -2.62
N GLY A 335 -34.16 -14.40 -2.24
CA GLY A 335 -34.52 -15.83 -2.24
C GLY A 335 -33.96 -16.60 -3.43
N LEU A 336 -33.34 -15.92 -4.42
CA LEU A 336 -32.68 -16.55 -5.57
C LEU A 336 -31.20 -16.89 -5.33
N GLU A 337 -30.60 -16.40 -4.25
CA GLU A 337 -29.16 -16.49 -4.00
C GLU A 337 -28.69 -17.95 -3.90
N GLY A 338 -29.54 -18.82 -3.35
CA GLY A 338 -29.31 -20.27 -3.25
C GLY A 338 -29.66 -21.06 -4.51
N VAL A 339 -30.33 -20.46 -5.50
CA VAL A 339 -30.75 -21.16 -6.72
C VAL A 339 -29.57 -21.23 -7.70
N PRO A 340 -29.12 -22.42 -8.14
CA PRO A 340 -28.04 -22.52 -9.10
C PRO A 340 -28.39 -21.86 -10.45
N GLU A 341 -27.41 -21.27 -11.12
CA GLU A 341 -27.59 -20.64 -12.44
C GLU A 341 -28.17 -21.62 -13.47
N ALA A 342 -27.82 -22.90 -13.41
CA ALA A 342 -28.38 -23.93 -14.28
C ALA A 342 -29.90 -24.10 -14.07
N THR A 343 -30.36 -24.01 -12.82
CA THR A 343 -31.78 -24.08 -12.48
C THR A 343 -32.51 -22.85 -12.99
N LEU A 344 -31.98 -21.64 -12.76
CA LEU A 344 -32.55 -20.40 -13.32
C LEU A 344 -32.72 -20.52 -14.84
N ASN A 345 -31.69 -20.99 -15.54
CA ASN A 345 -31.72 -21.16 -16.99
C ASN A 345 -32.80 -22.16 -17.45
N ALA A 346 -33.06 -23.22 -16.68
CA ALA A 346 -34.12 -24.19 -16.99
C ALA A 346 -35.53 -23.55 -16.96
N TYR A 347 -35.69 -22.47 -16.19
CA TYR A 347 -36.90 -21.65 -16.15
C TYR A 347 -36.82 -20.40 -17.04
N GLY A 348 -35.77 -20.30 -17.87
CA GLY A 348 -35.56 -19.17 -18.77
C GLY A 348 -35.17 -17.87 -18.05
N LEU A 349 -34.57 -17.97 -16.87
CA LEU A 349 -34.05 -16.86 -16.08
C LEU A 349 -32.51 -16.92 -16.02
N THR A 350 -31.85 -15.79 -15.81
CA THR A 350 -30.38 -15.74 -15.68
C THR A 350 -29.94 -14.60 -14.77
N ARG A 351 -28.77 -14.75 -14.16
CA ARG A 351 -28.03 -13.66 -13.50
C ARG A 351 -26.92 -13.16 -14.43
N PRO A 352 -27.14 -12.04 -15.13
CA PRO A 352 -26.19 -11.54 -16.12
C PRO A 352 -24.92 -10.97 -15.49
N PHE A 353 -25.01 -10.54 -14.23
CA PHE A 353 -23.90 -9.97 -13.47
C PHE A 353 -23.37 -10.98 -12.45
N GLY A 354 -22.06 -10.99 -12.23
CA GLY A 354 -21.42 -11.86 -11.26
C GLY A 354 -20.93 -11.06 -10.05
N GLY A 355 -21.13 -11.60 -8.85
CA GLY A 355 -20.75 -10.95 -7.60
C GLY A 355 -21.75 -11.29 -6.51
N VAL A 356 -21.37 -11.15 -5.24
CA VAL A 356 -22.27 -11.43 -4.10
C VAL A 356 -23.44 -10.44 -4.03
N ALA A 357 -23.25 -9.23 -4.53
CA ALA A 357 -24.27 -8.17 -4.55
C ALA A 357 -25.29 -8.30 -5.70
N GLU A 358 -25.11 -9.27 -6.60
CA GLU A 358 -25.92 -9.46 -7.81
C GLU A 358 -26.68 -10.80 -7.78
N LEU A 359 -26.72 -11.46 -6.62
CA LEU A 359 -27.24 -12.83 -6.49
C LEU A 359 -28.77 -12.91 -6.57
N ASP A 360 -29.45 -11.80 -6.29
CA ASP A 360 -30.90 -11.60 -6.37
C ASP A 360 -31.34 -10.90 -7.67
N HIS A 361 -30.41 -10.34 -8.44
CA HIS A 361 -30.68 -9.67 -9.72
C HIS A 361 -30.91 -10.68 -10.86
N VAL A 362 -32.12 -10.72 -11.42
CA VAL A 362 -32.51 -11.69 -12.43
C VAL A 362 -33.10 -11.04 -13.69
N GLN A 363 -32.78 -11.62 -14.84
CA GLN A 363 -33.32 -11.23 -16.14
C GLN A 363 -33.75 -12.47 -16.94
N LEU A 364 -34.35 -12.27 -18.13
CA LEU A 364 -34.64 -13.37 -19.04
C LEU A 364 -33.36 -13.90 -19.70
N VAL A 365 -33.27 -15.20 -19.93
CA VAL A 365 -32.18 -15.76 -20.75
C VAL A 365 -32.19 -15.10 -22.14
N GLY A 366 -31.06 -14.49 -22.51
CA GLY A 366 -30.88 -13.82 -23.79
C GLY A 366 -31.18 -12.31 -23.79
N SER A 367 -31.44 -11.70 -22.64
CA SER A 367 -31.71 -10.25 -22.51
C SER A 367 -30.46 -9.34 -22.58
N ILE A 368 -29.42 -9.73 -23.31
CA ILE A 368 -28.18 -8.93 -23.48
C ILE A 368 -27.90 -8.59 -24.93
#